data_AF-A0A8I6SQD8-F1
#
_entry.id   AF-A0A8I6SQD8-F1
#
_cell.length_a   1.000
_cell.length_b   1.000
_cell.length_c   1.000
_cell.angle_alpha   90.00
_cell.angle_beta   90.00
_cell.angle_gamma   90.00
#
_symmetry.space_group_name_H-M   'P 1'
#
loop_
_entity.id
_entity.type
_entity.pdbx_description
1 polymer ?
#
loop_
_entity_poly.entity_id
_entity_poly.type
_entity_poly.pdbx_seq_one_letter_code
_entity_poly.pdbx_strand_id
1 'polypeptide(L)'
;MALCVLMIRVYHVDLIGIGEALNKALNTYPEDRKQLVDRVQIKYHCCGVNDYRDWLQISWYEKTKNLNNSRGAVPFSCCSKYDIGPCIHEGIGETFFISYKYEPENLGLWKQGCLSRFERVYLNGLYTLAIKGLIFGCFYLLGAVFDRIVQSGDSTALQDDRFYCWVFGTKPASKRKLDNDVTNRNMYQFEEESDKPS
;
A
#
# COMPACT_ATOMS: atom_id res chain seq x y z
N MET A 1 13.52 13.85 -5.22
CA MET A 1 13.68 14.25 -3.80
C MET A 1 12.35 14.47 -3.09
N ALA A 2 11.41 15.26 -3.63
CA ALA A 2 10.10 15.49 -2.99
C ALA A 2 9.29 14.21 -2.70
N LEU A 3 9.23 13.26 -3.64
CA LEU A 3 8.53 11.98 -3.44
C LEU A 3 9.13 11.16 -2.29
N CYS A 4 10.45 11.06 -2.21
CA CYS A 4 11.10 10.34 -1.12
C CYS A 4 10.82 10.98 0.25
N VAL A 5 10.84 12.32 0.33
CA VAL A 5 10.54 13.04 1.57
C VAL A 5 9.08 12.83 1.98
N LEU A 6 8.13 12.88 1.04
CA LEU A 6 6.72 12.59 1.31
C LEU A 6 6.52 11.16 1.80
N MET A 7 7.17 10.17 1.17
CA MET A 7 7.10 8.77 1.59
C MET A 7 7.66 8.56 3.00
N ILE A 8 8.79 9.18 3.33
CA ILE A 8 9.37 9.12 4.69
C ILE A 8 8.42 9.78 5.71
N ARG A 9 7.79 10.90 5.36
CA ARG A 9 6.85 11.59 6.26
C ARG A 9 5.58 10.79 6.48
N VAL A 10 4.97 10.26 5.41
CA VAL A 10 3.79 9.37 5.49
C VAL A 10 4.11 8.16 6.36
N TYR A 11 5.24 7.51 6.08
CA TYR A 11 5.72 6.40 6.88
C TYR A 11 5.83 6.72 8.38
N HIS A 12 6.48 7.83 8.72
CA HIS A 12 6.70 8.21 10.11
C HIS A 12 5.39 8.54 10.84
N VAL A 13 4.46 9.23 10.17
CA VAL A 13 3.14 9.56 10.74
C VAL A 13 2.31 8.30 10.96
N ASP A 14 2.27 7.40 9.97
CA ASP A 14 1.50 6.14 10.06
C ASP A 14 2.07 5.21 11.14
N LEU A 15 3.40 5.10 11.25
CA LEU A 15 4.05 4.24 12.24
C LEU A 15 3.78 4.72 13.67
N ILE A 16 3.79 6.04 13.91
CA ILE A 16 3.41 6.62 15.21
C ILE A 16 1.96 6.26 15.53
N GLY A 17 1.03 6.49 14.59
CA GLY A 17 -0.38 6.19 14.79
C GLY A 17 -0.65 4.71 15.09
N ILE A 18 0.07 3.80 14.43
CA ILE A 18 0.00 2.36 14.71
C ILE A 18 0.50 2.04 16.12
N GLY A 19 1.60 2.64 16.56
CA GLY A 19 2.14 2.47 17.91
C GLY A 19 1.15 2.91 18.99
N GLU A 20 0.50 4.06 18.81
CA GLU A 20 -0.53 4.56 19.72
C GLU A 20 -1.76 3.65 19.75
N ALA A 21 -2.22 3.19 18.58
CA ALA A 21 -3.37 2.29 18.46
C ALA A 21 -3.10 0.93 19.13
N LEU A 22 -1.89 0.38 18.97
CA LEU A 22 -1.46 -0.86 19.64
C LEU A 22 -1.41 -0.66 21.16
N ASN A 23 -0.81 0.42 21.65
CA ASN A 23 -0.78 0.74 23.08
C ASN A 23 -2.18 0.86 23.67
N LYS A 24 -3.08 1.57 22.98
CA LYS A 24 -4.49 1.68 23.40
C LYS A 24 -5.17 0.32 23.46
N ALA A 25 -4.99 -0.50 22.43
CA ALA A 25 -5.58 -1.83 22.38
C ALA A 25 -5.06 -2.76 23.49
N LEU A 26 -3.77 -2.65 23.84
CA LEU A 26 -3.15 -3.41 24.91
C LEU A 26 -3.75 -3.04 26.29
N ASN A 27 -3.92 -1.74 26.56
CA ASN A 27 -4.45 -1.25 27.84
C ASN A 27 -5.94 -1.60 28.07
N THR A 28 -6.72 -1.76 27.00
CA THR A 28 -8.14 -2.16 27.09
C THR A 28 -8.34 -3.68 27.07
N TYR A 29 -7.28 -4.47 26.87
CA TYR A 29 -7.35 -5.93 26.99
C TYR A 29 -7.71 -6.35 28.43
N PRO A 30 -8.52 -7.39 28.67
CA PRO A 30 -9.12 -8.36 27.72
C PRO A 30 -10.51 -7.97 27.17
N GLU A 31 -11.01 -6.75 27.40
CA GLU A 31 -12.42 -6.37 27.19
C GLU A 31 -12.86 -6.44 25.71
N ASP A 32 -12.87 -5.31 25.00
CA ASP A 32 -13.34 -5.18 23.61
C ASP A 32 -12.24 -5.53 22.58
N ARG A 33 -10.97 -5.51 22.99
CA ARG A 33 -9.82 -5.65 22.08
C ARG A 33 -9.20 -7.04 22.04
N LYS A 34 -9.69 -8.02 22.80
CA LYS A 34 -9.09 -9.36 22.89
C LYS A 34 -8.88 -10.02 21.54
N GLN A 35 -9.96 -10.18 20.77
CA GLN A 35 -9.89 -10.85 19.45
C GLN A 35 -8.97 -10.13 18.46
N LEU A 36 -8.92 -8.80 18.53
CA LEU A 36 -8.08 -7.99 17.66
C LEU A 36 -6.60 -8.18 18.00
N VAL A 37 -6.25 -8.04 19.29
CA VAL A 37 -4.87 -8.20 19.77
C VAL A 37 -4.38 -9.62 19.51
N ASP A 38 -5.18 -10.63 19.87
CA ASP A 38 -4.82 -12.04 19.68
C ASP A 38 -4.58 -12.37 18.20
N ARG A 39 -5.44 -11.87 17.29
CA ARG A 39 -5.28 -12.07 15.84
C ARG A 39 -3.99 -11.43 15.33
N VAL A 40 -3.66 -10.22 15.78
CA VAL A 40 -2.45 -9.51 15.36
C VAL A 40 -1.20 -10.28 15.82
N GLN A 41 -1.14 -10.67 17.09
CA GLN A 41 0.01 -11.38 17.65
C GLN A 41 0.25 -12.73 16.97
N ILE A 42 -0.81 -13.50 16.73
CA ILE A 42 -0.73 -14.79 16.02
C ILE A 42 -0.32 -14.60 14.55
N LYS A 43 -0.95 -13.64 13.85
CA LYS A 43 -0.71 -13.43 12.41
C LYS A 43 0.70 -12.93 12.12
N TYR A 44 1.21 -12.04 12.95
CA TYR A 44 2.50 -11.40 12.72
C TYR A 44 3.65 -12.01 13.51
N HIS A 45 3.38 -13.00 14.38
CA HIS A 45 4.38 -13.68 15.18
C HIS A 45 5.14 -12.69 16.08
N CYS A 46 4.37 -11.92 16.85
CA CYS A 46 4.86 -10.86 17.73
C CYS A 46 4.12 -10.88 19.06
N CYS A 47 4.68 -10.24 20.10
CA CYS A 47 4.07 -10.10 21.41
C CYS A 47 4.33 -8.72 22.00
N GLY A 48 3.29 -8.12 22.58
CA GLY A 48 3.34 -6.75 23.09
C GLY A 48 3.44 -5.70 21.98
N VAL A 49 3.68 -4.45 22.35
CA VAL A 49 3.90 -3.35 21.40
C VAL A 49 5.35 -3.35 20.95
N ASN A 50 6.27 -3.27 21.91
CA ASN A 50 7.72 -3.25 21.71
C ASN A 50 8.36 -4.60 22.06
N ASP A 51 7.84 -5.26 23.10
CA ASP A 51 8.35 -6.54 23.61
C ASP A 51 7.27 -7.26 24.42
N TYR A 52 7.39 -8.57 24.61
CA TYR A 52 6.46 -9.36 25.43
C TYR A 52 6.34 -8.82 26.87
N ARG A 53 7.39 -8.14 27.38
CA ARG A 53 7.41 -7.52 28.70
C ARG A 53 6.39 -6.41 28.89
N ASP A 54 5.83 -5.84 27.82
CA ASP A 54 4.77 -4.83 27.90
C ASP A 54 3.54 -5.39 28.64
N TRP A 55 3.26 -6.69 28.50
CA TRP A 55 2.19 -7.38 29.22
C TRP A 55 2.44 -7.49 30.72
N LEU A 56 3.71 -7.49 31.15
CA LEU A 56 4.09 -7.58 32.55
C LEU A 56 3.93 -6.23 33.27
N GLN A 57 3.81 -5.14 32.51
CA GLN A 57 3.63 -3.79 33.04
C GLN A 57 2.16 -3.41 33.23
N ILE A 58 1.22 -4.18 32.66
CA ILE A 58 -0.21 -3.89 32.72
C ILE A 58 -0.97 -4.98 33.51
N SER A 59 -1.98 -4.58 34.27
CA SER A 59 -2.79 -5.48 35.11
C SER A 59 -3.89 -6.22 34.33
N TRP A 60 -3.58 -6.68 33.12
CA TRP A 60 -4.56 -7.32 32.23
C TRP A 60 -5.08 -8.66 32.78
N TYR A 61 -4.22 -9.42 33.48
CA TYR A 61 -4.53 -10.76 33.96
C TYR A 61 -5.40 -10.76 35.23
N GLU A 62 -5.20 -9.77 36.11
CA GLU A 62 -6.04 -9.58 37.30
C GLU A 62 -7.51 -9.40 36.92
N LYS A 63 -7.78 -8.65 35.84
CA LYS A 63 -9.12 -8.48 35.24
C LYS A 63 -9.76 -9.78 34.78
N THR A 64 -8.96 -10.78 34.38
CA THR A 64 -9.48 -12.05 33.86
C THR A 64 -9.79 -13.10 34.91
N LYS A 65 -9.03 -13.16 36.01
CA LYS A 65 -9.14 -14.27 36.98
C LYS A 65 -9.41 -13.85 38.44
N ASN A 66 -9.56 -12.55 38.77
CA ASN A 66 -9.68 -12.07 40.16
C ASN A 66 -8.58 -12.64 41.10
N LEU A 67 -7.42 -12.96 40.54
CA LEU A 67 -6.28 -13.50 41.26
C LEU A 67 -5.36 -12.34 41.61
N ASN A 68 -5.37 -11.94 42.89
CA ASN A 68 -4.63 -10.80 43.46
C ASN A 68 -3.10 -10.93 43.43
N ASN A 69 -2.50 -11.79 42.61
CA ASN A 69 -1.05 -12.03 42.68
C ASN A 69 -0.42 -12.63 41.43
N SER A 70 -0.99 -12.40 40.25
CA SER A 70 -0.46 -13.00 39.02
C SER A 70 0.65 -12.11 38.46
N ARG A 71 1.79 -12.04 39.15
CA ARG A 71 2.94 -11.25 38.69
C ARG A 71 3.64 -12.00 37.57
N GLY A 72 3.13 -11.79 36.36
CA GLY A 72 3.79 -12.14 35.12
C GLY A 72 3.00 -13.12 34.26
N ALA A 73 2.15 -12.60 33.39
CA ALA A 73 1.47 -13.41 32.39
C ALA A 73 1.45 -12.67 31.04
N VAL A 74 1.50 -13.44 29.96
CA VAL A 74 1.22 -12.99 28.60
C VAL A 74 0.01 -13.77 28.08
N PRO A 75 -0.77 -13.23 27.13
CA PRO A 75 -1.82 -13.98 26.47
C PRO A 75 -1.27 -15.18 25.71
N PHE A 76 -2.08 -16.22 25.55
CA PHE A 76 -1.75 -17.40 24.75
C PHE A 76 -1.37 -17.06 23.30
N SER A 77 -1.89 -15.95 22.75
CA SER A 77 -1.56 -15.47 21.42
C SER A 77 -0.08 -15.09 21.24
N CYS A 78 0.67 -14.90 22.33
CA CYS A 78 2.12 -14.71 22.31
C CYS A 78 2.93 -16.01 22.19
N CYS A 79 2.29 -17.18 22.27
CA CYS A 79 2.96 -18.46 22.12
C CYS A 79 3.48 -18.66 20.69
N SER A 80 4.73 -19.10 20.61
CA SER A 80 5.34 -19.52 19.36
C SER A 80 4.92 -20.95 19.04
N LYS A 81 4.52 -21.17 17.79
CA LYS A 81 4.17 -22.49 17.26
C LYS A 81 5.38 -23.28 16.73
N TYR A 82 6.56 -22.64 16.68
CA TYR A 82 7.77 -23.21 16.11
C TYR A 82 8.70 -23.77 17.18
N ASP A 83 8.46 -23.42 18.45
CA ASP A 83 9.21 -23.97 19.55
C ASP A 83 8.69 -25.36 19.89
N ILE A 84 9.61 -26.32 19.99
CA ILE A 84 9.30 -27.73 20.29
C ILE A 84 8.90 -27.89 21.77
N GLY A 85 9.28 -26.93 22.61
CA GLY A 85 8.97 -26.92 24.04
C GLY A 85 7.55 -26.42 24.37
N PRO A 86 7.06 -26.70 25.58
CA PRO A 86 5.78 -26.15 26.05
C PRO A 86 5.85 -24.62 26.13
N CYS A 87 4.79 -23.95 25.67
CA CYS A 87 4.66 -22.51 25.87
C CYS A 87 4.23 -22.19 27.31
N ILE A 88 5.11 -21.53 28.06
CA ILE A 88 4.82 -21.03 29.41
C ILE A 88 4.37 -19.57 29.28
N HIS A 89 3.07 -19.31 29.46
CA HIS A 89 2.48 -17.98 29.31
C HIS A 89 1.97 -17.37 30.64
N GLU A 90 2.01 -18.11 31.74
CA GLU A 90 1.69 -17.66 33.11
C GLU A 90 2.92 -17.86 34.01
N GLY A 91 3.07 -17.07 35.09
CA GLY A 91 4.18 -17.17 36.04
C GLY A 91 5.54 -16.66 35.51
N ILE A 92 5.52 -15.81 34.49
CA ILE A 92 6.72 -15.24 33.84
C ILE A 92 7.40 -14.25 34.80
N GLY A 93 8.54 -14.65 35.38
CA GLY A 93 9.34 -13.79 36.26
C GLY A 93 9.28 -14.15 37.74
N GLU A 94 8.48 -15.14 38.14
CA GLU A 94 8.55 -15.72 39.48
C GLU A 94 9.64 -16.79 39.56
N THR A 95 10.49 -16.71 40.60
CA THR A 95 11.57 -17.67 40.86
C THR A 95 11.07 -19.10 41.09
N PHE A 96 9.80 -19.26 41.51
CA PHE A 96 9.21 -20.54 41.89
C PHE A 96 8.94 -21.47 40.69
N PHE A 97 8.70 -20.91 39.48
CA PHE A 97 8.51 -21.70 38.25
C PHE A 97 9.82 -21.96 37.49
N ILE A 98 10.94 -21.38 37.92
CA ILE A 98 12.31 -21.66 37.40
C ILE A 98 12.84 -23.01 37.95
N SER A 99 11.97 -23.87 38.52
CA SER A 99 12.34 -25.25 38.85
C SER A 99 12.62 -26.11 37.61
N TYR A 100 12.18 -25.67 36.42
CA TYR A 100 12.73 -26.15 35.16
C TYR A 100 13.79 -25.17 34.71
N LYS A 101 15.02 -25.67 34.58
CA LYS A 101 16.21 -24.96 34.08
C LYS A 101 15.96 -24.51 32.63
N TYR A 102 15.22 -23.42 32.46
CA TYR A 102 14.89 -22.84 31.16
C TYR A 102 15.55 -21.47 31.10
N GLU A 103 16.58 -21.34 30.25
CA GLU A 103 17.14 -20.02 29.94
C GLU A 103 16.03 -19.11 29.37
N PRO A 104 16.00 -17.80 29.72
CA PRO A 104 15.08 -16.84 29.11
C PRO A 104 15.23 -16.75 27.58
N GLU A 105 16.33 -17.29 27.05
CA GLU A 105 16.58 -17.44 25.62
C GLU A 105 15.72 -18.51 24.94
N ASN A 106 15.21 -19.50 25.67
CA ASN A 106 14.44 -20.61 25.10
C ASN A 106 12.93 -20.50 25.31
N LEU A 107 12.43 -19.48 26.01
CA LEU A 107 11.00 -19.25 26.24
C LEU A 107 10.22 -19.36 24.92
N GLY A 108 9.25 -20.29 24.83
CA GLY A 108 8.46 -20.61 23.64
C GLY A 108 7.45 -19.53 23.24
N LEU A 109 7.89 -18.27 23.25
CA LEU A 109 7.12 -17.05 23.08
C LEU A 109 7.74 -16.17 22.00
N TRP A 110 6.90 -15.41 21.31
CA TRP A 110 7.36 -14.33 20.46
C TRP A 110 7.98 -13.23 21.32
N LYS A 111 9.28 -12.97 21.14
CA LYS A 111 9.98 -11.91 21.89
C LYS A 111 9.86 -10.54 21.24
N GLN A 112 9.71 -10.51 19.92
CA GLN A 112 9.65 -9.26 19.17
C GLN A 112 8.29 -8.57 19.35
N GLY A 113 8.33 -7.25 19.55
CA GLY A 113 7.15 -6.39 19.54
C GLY A 113 6.43 -6.34 18.21
N CYS A 114 5.11 -6.13 18.26
CA CYS A 114 4.31 -6.01 17.06
C CYS A 114 4.64 -4.75 16.25
N LEU A 115 5.04 -3.65 16.90
CA LEU A 115 5.36 -2.40 16.20
C LEU A 115 6.53 -2.59 15.23
N SER A 116 7.64 -3.19 15.69
CA SER A 116 8.80 -3.48 14.84
C SER A 116 8.48 -4.47 13.72
N ARG A 117 7.56 -5.40 13.95
CA ARG A 117 7.12 -6.34 12.92
C ARG A 117 6.28 -5.65 11.85
N PHE A 118 5.36 -4.78 12.26
CA PHE A 118 4.56 -3.95 11.35
C PHE A 118 5.42 -3.01 10.52
N GLU A 119 6.42 -2.38 11.13
CA GLU A 119 7.37 -1.51 10.45
C GLU A 119 7.97 -2.17 9.20
N ARG A 120 8.50 -3.39 9.38
CA ARG A 120 9.10 -4.17 8.31
C ARG A 120 8.10 -4.58 7.23
N VAL A 121 6.89 -4.99 7.63
CA VAL A 121 5.83 -5.37 6.69
C VAL A 121 5.36 -4.17 5.88
N TYR A 122 5.21 -3.02 6.52
CA TYR A 122 4.74 -1.78 5.90
C TYR A 122 5.76 -1.23 4.89
N LEU A 123 7.05 -1.17 5.25
CA LEU A 123 8.11 -0.75 4.33
C LEU A 123 8.20 -1.65 3.08
N ASN A 124 8.16 -2.97 3.29
CA ASN A 124 8.15 -3.91 2.17
C ASN A 124 6.89 -3.75 1.30
N GLY A 125 5.74 -3.47 1.92
CA GLY A 125 4.50 -3.14 1.22
C GLY A 125 4.64 -1.90 0.34
N LEU A 126 5.13 -0.79 0.88
CA LEU A 126 5.33 0.45 0.12
C LEU A 126 6.33 0.27 -1.03
N TYR A 127 7.45 -0.41 -0.78
CA TYR A 127 8.45 -0.68 -1.81
C TYR A 127 7.89 -1.53 -2.96
N THR A 128 7.15 -2.59 -2.63
CA THR A 128 6.52 -3.45 -3.64
C THR A 128 5.42 -2.73 -4.43
N LEU A 129 4.63 -1.86 -3.78
CA LEU A 129 3.65 -1.01 -4.47
C LEU A 129 4.31 -0.01 -5.41
N ALA A 130 5.39 0.64 -4.99
CA ALA A 130 6.13 1.60 -5.80
C ALA A 130 6.70 0.95 -7.08
N ILE A 131 7.35 -0.22 -6.94
CA ILE A 131 7.88 -0.96 -8.09
C ILE A 131 6.76 -1.37 -9.04
N LYS A 132 5.67 -1.94 -8.51
CA LYS A 132 4.54 -2.38 -9.34
C LYS A 132 3.88 -1.20 -10.07
N GLY A 133 3.75 -0.06 -9.40
CA GLY A 133 3.24 1.17 -10.01
C GLY A 133 4.12 1.67 -11.14
N LEU A 134 5.44 1.63 -10.98
CA LEU A 134 6.39 2.02 -12.03
C LEU A 134 6.30 1.08 -13.23
N ILE A 135 6.26 -0.23 -12.99
CA ILE A 135 6.13 -1.24 -14.06
C ILE A 135 4.83 -1.02 -14.84
N PHE A 136 3.69 -0.91 -14.14
CA PHE A 136 2.39 -0.70 -14.77
C PHE A 136 2.33 0.62 -15.55
N GLY A 137 2.90 1.70 -15.00
CA GLY A 137 3.03 2.99 -15.67
C GLY A 137 3.86 2.91 -16.95
N CYS A 138 5.00 2.21 -16.93
CA CYS A 138 5.82 1.98 -18.12
C CYS A 138 5.05 1.21 -19.21
N PHE A 139 4.34 0.13 -18.85
CA PHE A 139 3.53 -0.62 -19.81
C PHE A 139 2.42 0.24 -20.43
N TYR A 140 1.76 1.07 -19.62
CA TYR A 140 0.73 1.99 -20.11
C TYR A 140 1.31 3.00 -21.11
N LEU A 141 2.48 3.59 -20.81
CA LEU A 141 3.15 4.52 -21.72
C LEU A 141 3.57 3.86 -23.03
N LEU A 142 4.10 2.63 -22.96
CA LEU A 142 4.45 1.86 -24.17
C LEU A 142 3.20 1.62 -25.02
N GLY A 143 2.10 1.17 -24.42
CA GLY A 143 0.82 0.98 -25.13
C GLY A 143 0.33 2.26 -25.81
N ALA A 144 0.35 3.38 -25.09
CA ALA A 144 -0.02 4.68 -25.65
C ALA A 144 0.86 5.10 -26.84
N VAL A 145 2.17 4.78 -26.80
CA VAL A 145 3.08 5.02 -27.94
C VAL A 145 2.73 4.11 -29.11
N PHE A 146 2.46 2.83 -28.88
CA PHE A 146 2.03 1.89 -29.93
C PHE A 146 0.74 2.35 -30.62
N ASP A 147 -0.28 2.72 -29.85
CA ASP A 147 -1.55 3.22 -30.40
C ASP A 147 -1.34 4.44 -31.29
N ARG A 148 -0.42 5.34 -30.90
CA ARG A 148 -0.07 6.53 -31.68
C ARG A 148 0.67 6.18 -32.96
N ILE A 149 1.59 5.20 -32.93
CA ILE A 149 2.28 4.71 -34.13
C ILE A 149 1.27 4.11 -35.11
N VAL A 150 0.32 3.30 -34.63
CA VAL A 150 -0.73 2.69 -35.47
C VAL A 150 -1.62 3.77 -36.09
N GLN A 151 -2.07 4.75 -35.31
CA GLN A 151 -2.85 5.88 -35.83
C GLN A 151 -2.06 6.64 -36.90
N SER A 152 -0.78 6.90 -36.69
CA SER A 152 0.08 7.57 -37.67
C SER A 152 0.23 6.76 -38.96
N GLY A 153 0.33 5.43 -38.87
CA GLY A 153 0.38 4.53 -40.04
C GLY A 153 -0.88 4.60 -40.89
N ASP A 154 -2.07 4.51 -40.27
CA ASP A 154 -3.36 4.63 -40.96
C ASP A 154 -3.58 6.04 -41.55
N SER A 155 -2.93 7.04 -40.95
CA SER A 155 -3.01 8.44 -41.36
C SER A 155 -2.12 8.80 -42.54
N THR A 156 -1.38 7.85 -43.11
CA THR A 156 -0.46 8.09 -44.22
C THR A 156 -1.25 8.37 -45.50
N ALA A 157 -1.69 9.61 -45.68
CA ALA A 157 -2.25 10.09 -46.93
C ALA A 157 -1.10 10.36 -47.90
N LEU A 158 -1.03 9.58 -48.98
CA LEU A 158 -0.17 9.84 -50.14
C LEU A 158 -0.53 11.23 -50.70
N GLN A 159 0.33 12.22 -50.49
CA GLN A 159 0.19 13.56 -51.05
C GLN A 159 1.56 14.06 -51.53
N ASP A 160 1.72 14.17 -52.85
CA ASP A 160 2.93 14.68 -53.55
C ASP A 160 4.26 14.04 -53.13
N ASP A 161 4.38 12.72 -53.26
CA ASP A 161 5.66 11.96 -53.11
C ASP A 161 6.45 12.21 -51.80
N ARG A 162 5.84 12.79 -50.77
CA ARG A 162 6.47 13.06 -49.47
C ARG A 162 5.61 12.57 -48.31
N PHE A 163 6.24 11.79 -47.43
CA PHE A 163 5.60 11.26 -46.22
C PHE A 163 5.69 12.26 -45.07
N TYR A 164 4.55 12.64 -44.48
CA TYR A 164 4.49 13.48 -43.27
C TYR A 164 3.89 12.67 -42.11
N CYS A 165 4.63 12.58 -41.00
CA CYS A 165 4.21 11.87 -39.79
C CYS A 165 4.17 12.83 -38.59
N TRP A 166 3.10 12.79 -37.79
CA TRP A 166 2.91 13.69 -36.65
C TRP A 166 3.01 12.92 -35.34
N VAL A 167 4.00 13.25 -34.51
CA VAL A 167 4.22 12.59 -33.20
C VAL A 167 3.47 13.33 -32.08
N PHE A 168 3.28 14.65 -32.20
CA PHE A 168 2.54 15.48 -31.25
C PHE A 168 1.57 16.43 -31.97
N GLY A 169 0.26 16.35 -31.65
CA GLY A 169 -0.81 17.19 -32.24
C GLY A 169 -1.99 16.40 -32.82
N THR A 170 -3.10 17.08 -33.13
CA THR A 170 -4.25 16.52 -33.87
C THR A 170 -4.03 16.65 -35.38
N LYS A 171 -4.57 15.71 -36.18
CA LYS A 171 -4.49 15.75 -37.67
C LYS A 171 -4.85 17.16 -38.19
N PRO A 172 -4.00 17.82 -39.00
CA PRO A 172 -4.47 18.96 -39.77
C PRO A 172 -5.57 18.47 -40.71
N ALA A 173 -6.66 19.24 -40.83
CA ALA A 173 -7.73 18.94 -41.77
C ALA A 173 -7.11 18.69 -43.16
N SER A 174 -7.48 17.56 -43.77
CA SER A 174 -7.05 17.20 -45.12
C SER A 174 -7.13 18.43 -46.03
N LYS A 175 -6.05 18.73 -46.76
CA LYS A 175 -6.03 19.83 -47.74
C LYS A 175 -7.15 19.67 -48.77
N ARG A 176 -7.59 18.43 -49.04
CA ARG A 176 -8.75 18.11 -49.90
C ARG A 176 -10.08 18.57 -49.29
N LYS A 177 -10.21 18.58 -47.96
CA LYS A 177 -11.38 19.12 -47.25
C LYS A 177 -11.30 20.65 -47.15
N LEU A 178 -10.09 21.21 -47.02
CA LEU A 178 -9.88 22.66 -47.01
C LEU A 178 -10.10 23.28 -48.41
N ASP A 179 -9.60 22.65 -49.48
CA ASP A 179 -9.88 23.05 -50.86
C ASP A 179 -11.35 22.83 -51.19
N ASN A 180 -11.98 21.70 -50.83
CA ASN A 180 -13.41 21.51 -51.09
C ASN A 180 -14.30 22.49 -50.29
N ASP A 181 -13.92 22.88 -49.06
CA ASP A 181 -14.64 23.91 -48.30
C ASP A 181 -14.37 25.32 -48.86
N VAL A 182 -13.18 25.60 -49.41
CA VAL A 182 -12.88 26.88 -50.08
C VAL A 182 -13.57 26.96 -51.46
N THR A 183 -13.57 25.87 -52.23
CA THR A 183 -14.28 25.77 -53.51
C THR A 183 -15.79 25.83 -53.31
N ASN A 184 -16.36 25.14 -52.31
CA ASN A 184 -17.79 25.27 -52.00
C ASN A 184 -18.13 26.67 -51.47
N ARG A 185 -17.29 27.28 -50.62
CA ARG A 185 -17.54 28.65 -50.11
C ARG A 185 -17.44 29.70 -51.21
N ASN A 186 -16.56 29.51 -52.20
CA ASN A 186 -16.48 30.35 -53.38
C ASN A 186 -17.59 30.05 -54.40
N MET A 187 -18.19 28.87 -54.39
CA MET A 187 -19.33 28.53 -55.27
C MET A 187 -20.63 29.20 -54.83
N TYR A 188 -20.83 29.40 -53.51
CA TYR A 188 -21.96 30.16 -52.97
C TYR A 188 -21.82 31.69 -53.07
N GLN A 189 -20.68 32.22 -53.53
CA GLN A 189 -20.46 33.66 -53.71
C GLN A 189 -20.51 34.10 -55.19
N PHE A 190 -20.73 33.19 -56.14
CA PHE A 190 -20.73 33.49 -57.58
C PHE A 190 -22.10 33.34 -58.27
N GLU A 191 -23.19 33.08 -57.54
CA GLU A 191 -24.56 32.98 -58.10
C GLU A 191 -25.43 34.23 -57.91
N GLU A 192 -24.85 35.39 -57.55
CA GLU A 192 -25.62 36.63 -57.34
C GLU A 192 -25.14 37.81 -58.20
N GLU A 193 -24.84 37.62 -59.50
CA GLU A 193 -24.88 38.76 -60.44
C GLU A 193 -25.02 38.35 -61.94
N SER A 194 -26.06 38.91 -62.60
CA SER A 194 -26.43 38.87 -64.05
C SER A 194 -27.07 37.57 -64.59
N ASP A 195 -28.23 37.52 -65.26
CA ASP A 195 -28.95 38.54 -66.04
C ASP A 195 -30.45 38.18 -66.32
N LYS A 196 -31.22 39.23 -66.67
CA LYS A 196 -32.62 39.50 -67.11
C LYS A 196 -33.35 38.49 -68.07
N PRO A 197 -34.68 38.59 -68.39
CA PRO A 197 -35.44 39.78 -68.90
C PRO A 197 -36.91 39.89 -68.40
N SER A 198 -37.74 40.92 -68.64
CA SER A 198 -37.94 41.90 -69.74
C SER A 198 -38.56 43.19 -69.21
#